data_AF-A0A970ID34-F1
#
_entry.id   AF-A0A970ID34-F1
#
_cell.length_a   1.000
_cell.length_b   1.000
_cell.length_c   1.000
_cell.angle_alpha   90.00
_cell.angle_beta   90.00
_cell.angle_gamma   90.00
#
_symmetry.space_group_name_H-M   'P 1'
#
loop_
_entity.id
_entity.type
_entity.pdbx_description
1 polymer ?
#
loop_
_entity_poly.entity_id
_entity_poly.type
_entity_poly.pdbx_seq_one_letter_code
_entity_poly.pdbx_strand_id
1 'polypeptide(L)'
;TGSPDGALSTASAWGYPVLTFSLAAADETANPPGKEEEEAEEVAEEVTGDAAVDDLTDEEELIDFTIRLTDRNGAVLEFPLSDFSPVQPVLKRTLTKLAFMQKHAKSETILQYYCFPLERYAAAHPGFEFDHITSLSFIFNITPEGVVVINNIGL
;
A
#
# COMPACT_ATOMS: atom_id res chain seq x y z
N THR A 1 28.41 11.61 -30.31
CA THR A 1 28.13 12.03 -28.92
C THR A 1 27.08 11.10 -28.37
N GLY A 2 27.52 10.02 -27.72
CA GLY A 2 26.63 8.98 -27.22
C GLY A 2 26.03 9.37 -25.88
N SER A 3 24.71 9.44 -25.81
CA SER A 3 23.96 9.53 -24.55
C SER A 3 23.96 8.15 -23.88
N PRO A 4 24.20 8.04 -22.57
CA PRO A 4 23.95 6.82 -21.83
C PRO A 4 22.50 6.90 -21.33
N ASP A 5 21.54 6.46 -22.14
CA ASP A 5 20.19 6.22 -21.65
C ASP A 5 20.20 4.86 -20.95
N GLY A 6 20.59 4.89 -19.68
CA GLY A 6 20.48 3.78 -18.75
C GLY A 6 19.01 3.54 -18.40
N ALA A 7 18.24 3.02 -19.35
CA ALA A 7 17.01 2.32 -19.02
C ALA A 7 17.41 1.05 -18.27
N LEU A 8 17.17 1.02 -16.95
CA LEU A 8 17.21 -0.18 -16.15
C LEU A 8 16.22 -1.18 -16.76
N SER A 9 16.73 -2.11 -17.56
CA SER A 9 15.98 -3.28 -17.99
C SER A 9 15.64 -4.07 -16.73
N THR A 10 14.39 -3.96 -16.29
CA THR A 10 13.75 -4.68 -15.18
C THR A 10 13.54 -6.17 -15.47
N ALA A 11 13.90 -6.64 -16.67
CA ALA A 11 13.90 -8.06 -17.00
C ALA A 11 14.78 -8.82 -16.00
N SER A 12 14.16 -9.72 -15.24
CA SER A 12 14.87 -10.64 -14.37
C SER A 12 15.82 -11.53 -15.18
N ALA A 13 16.79 -12.16 -14.53
CA ALA A 13 17.73 -13.11 -15.15
C ALA A 13 17.06 -14.28 -15.91
N TRP A 14 15.73 -14.41 -15.80
CA TRP A 14 14.90 -15.49 -16.31
C TRP A 14 13.94 -15.06 -17.43
N GLY A 15 14.01 -13.81 -17.90
CA GLY A 15 13.19 -13.31 -19.01
C GLY A 15 11.75 -12.94 -18.62
N TYR A 16 11.40 -13.00 -17.32
CA TYR A 16 10.13 -12.49 -16.82
C TYR A 16 10.28 -11.04 -16.33
N PRO A 17 9.29 -10.17 -16.56
CA PRO A 17 9.25 -8.83 -16.01
C PRO A 17 9.06 -8.84 -14.48
N VAL A 18 9.31 -7.70 -13.87
CA VAL A 18 9.24 -7.52 -12.42
C VAL A 18 8.37 -6.30 -12.14
N LEU A 19 7.19 -6.52 -11.57
CA LEU A 19 6.32 -5.42 -11.15
C LEU A 19 6.93 -4.77 -9.89
N THR A 20 7.12 -3.46 -9.96
CA THR A 20 7.68 -2.67 -8.86
C THR A 20 6.83 -1.43 -8.61
N PHE A 21 6.73 -1.03 -7.34
CA PHE A 21 6.11 0.23 -6.93
C PHE A 21 6.49 0.57 -5.49
N SER A 22 6.25 1.80 -5.08
CA SER A 22 6.41 2.27 -3.71
C SER A 22 5.05 2.57 -3.12
N LEU A 23 4.78 2.12 -1.90
CA LEU A 23 3.46 2.16 -1.27
C LEU A 23 3.56 2.53 0.21
N ALA A 24 2.61 3.33 0.70
CA ALA A 24 2.43 3.61 2.12
C ALA A 24 0.95 3.80 2.46
N ALA A 25 0.57 3.45 3.69
CA ALA A 25 -0.67 3.91 4.28
C ALA A 25 -0.58 5.43 4.59
N ALA A 26 -1.68 6.14 4.45
CA ALA A 26 -1.81 7.53 4.89
C ALA A 26 -2.76 7.62 6.08
N ASP A 27 -2.49 8.56 7.00
CA ASP A 27 -3.32 8.82 8.19
C ASP A 27 -4.59 9.64 7.87
N GLU A 28 -4.98 9.69 6.59
CA GLU A 28 -6.20 10.38 6.15
C GLU A 28 -7.42 9.49 6.36
N THR A 29 -8.55 10.09 6.75
CA THR A 29 -9.82 9.36 6.85
C THR A 29 -10.32 9.00 5.45
N ALA A 30 -10.53 7.72 5.19
CA ALA A 30 -11.11 7.27 3.93
C ALA A 30 -12.56 7.78 3.79
N ASN A 31 -12.90 8.32 2.61
CA ASN A 31 -14.27 8.69 2.25
C ASN A 31 -14.79 7.78 1.12
N PRO A 32 -15.17 6.53 1.43
CA PRO A 32 -15.69 5.61 0.41
C PRO A 32 -17.08 6.04 -0.08
N PRO A 33 -17.45 5.73 -1.33
CA PRO A 33 -18.75 6.10 -1.89
C PRO A 33 -19.90 5.48 -1.09
N GLY A 34 -20.75 6.33 -0.50
CA GLY A 34 -21.91 5.93 0.31
C GLY A 34 -21.79 6.16 1.82
N LYS A 35 -20.63 6.63 2.33
CA LYS A 35 -20.52 7.21 3.68
C LYS A 35 -20.96 8.69 3.63
N GLU A 36 -21.87 9.09 4.51
CA GLU A 36 -22.18 10.51 4.73
C GLU A 36 -21.00 11.16 5.46
N GLU A 37 -20.71 12.44 5.17
CA GLU A 37 -19.66 13.20 5.83
C GLU A 37 -20.00 13.36 7.32
N GLU A 38 -19.37 12.58 8.19
CA GLU A 38 -19.33 12.91 9.61
C GLU A 38 -18.31 14.05 9.78
N GLU A 39 -18.81 15.27 10.00
CA GLU A 39 -17.98 16.41 10.39
C GLU A 39 -17.16 16.02 11.63
N ALA A 40 -15.83 16.12 11.54
CA ALA A 40 -14.96 15.92 12.67
C ALA A 40 -15.23 17.01 13.73
N GLU A 41 -16.07 16.70 14.71
CA GLU A 41 -16.16 17.47 15.94
C GLU A 41 -14.82 17.33 16.69
N GLU A 42 -14.07 18.43 16.79
CA GLU A 42 -12.97 18.54 17.75
C GLU A 42 -13.55 18.48 19.17
N VAL A 43 -13.66 17.28 19.73
CA VAL A 43 -13.95 17.10 21.15
C VAL A 43 -12.68 17.40 21.93
N ALA A 44 -12.61 18.59 22.51
CA ALA A 44 -11.65 18.92 23.55
C ALA A 44 -11.93 18.03 24.79
N GLU A 45 -11.12 17.00 24.99
CA GLU A 45 -11.16 16.20 26.21
C GLU A 45 -10.53 16.97 27.38
N GLU A 46 -11.36 17.43 28.32
CA GLU A 46 -10.94 17.68 29.70
C GLU A 46 -10.86 16.35 30.45
N VAL A 47 -9.67 16.05 30.97
CA VAL A 47 -9.38 14.85 31.77
C VAL A 47 -10.04 14.94 33.14
N THR A 48 -10.95 14.02 33.47
CA THR A 48 -11.17 13.60 34.86
C THR A 48 -11.51 12.10 34.98
N GLY A 49 -10.63 11.35 35.66
CA GLY A 49 -11.05 10.31 36.60
C GLY A 49 -11.02 8.84 36.14
N ASP A 50 -9.88 8.18 36.40
CA ASP A 50 -9.72 6.82 36.95
C ASP A 50 -10.86 5.79 36.74
N ALA A 51 -10.66 4.82 35.84
CA ALA A 51 -10.77 3.37 36.09
C ALA A 51 -10.86 2.54 34.78
N ALA A 52 -10.18 1.40 34.80
CA ALA A 52 -10.16 0.31 33.82
C ALA A 52 -9.29 0.53 32.56
N VAL A 53 -8.06 0.04 32.66
CA VAL A 53 -7.21 -0.38 31.54
C VAL A 53 -7.93 -1.50 30.78
N ASP A 54 -8.67 -1.12 29.72
CA ASP A 54 -9.07 -2.07 28.68
C ASP A 54 -7.94 -2.12 27.66
N ASP A 55 -7.27 -3.28 27.63
CA ASP A 55 -6.17 -3.64 26.74
C ASP A 55 -6.74 -3.89 25.34
N LEU A 56 -7.27 -2.84 24.71
CA LEU A 56 -7.64 -2.84 23.31
C LEU A 56 -6.34 -2.86 22.51
N THR A 57 -5.88 -4.07 22.21
CA THR A 57 -5.01 -4.31 21.06
C THR A 57 -5.83 -3.95 19.82
N ASP A 58 -5.86 -2.66 19.47
CA ASP A 58 -6.24 -2.23 18.14
C ASP A 58 -5.23 -2.87 17.18
N GLU A 59 -5.55 -4.07 16.70
CA GLU A 59 -4.90 -4.66 15.54
C GLU A 59 -5.23 -3.73 14.37
N GLU A 60 -4.41 -2.69 14.16
CA GLU A 60 -4.50 -1.80 13.01
C GLU A 60 -4.51 -2.68 11.76
N GLU A 61 -5.69 -2.82 11.14
CA GLU A 61 -5.93 -3.75 10.04
C GLU A 61 -5.03 -3.36 8.87
N LEU A 62 -4.10 -4.26 8.50
CA LEU A 62 -3.11 -3.96 7.47
C LEU A 62 -3.80 -3.83 6.11
N ILE A 63 -3.50 -2.75 5.39
CA ILE A 63 -4.12 -2.50 4.08
C ILE A 63 -3.66 -3.57 3.09
N ASP A 64 -4.64 -4.21 2.45
CA ASP A 64 -4.48 -5.20 1.38
C ASP A 64 -5.50 -4.95 0.26
N PHE A 65 -5.12 -5.30 -0.95
CA PHE A 65 -5.93 -5.16 -2.15
C PHE A 65 -5.40 -6.09 -3.25
N THR A 66 -6.22 -6.37 -4.25
CA THR A 66 -5.84 -7.24 -5.37
C THR A 66 -5.10 -6.44 -6.43
N ILE A 67 -3.95 -6.95 -6.88
CA ILE A 67 -3.24 -6.47 -8.07
C ILE A 67 -3.68 -7.33 -9.26
N ARG A 68 -4.15 -6.69 -10.33
CA ARG A 68 -4.58 -7.35 -11.57
C ARG A 68 -3.73 -6.89 -12.74
N LEU A 69 -3.22 -7.86 -13.49
CA LEU A 69 -2.56 -7.65 -14.78
C LEU A 69 -3.39 -8.27 -15.89
N THR A 70 -3.43 -7.63 -17.07
CA THR A 70 -4.04 -8.22 -18.27
C THR A 70 -3.05 -8.23 -19.43
N ASP A 71 -2.94 -9.35 -20.12
CA ASP A 71 -2.09 -9.48 -21.31
C ASP A 71 -2.81 -9.02 -22.60
N ARG A 72 -2.11 -9.06 -23.73
CA ARG A 72 -2.69 -8.69 -25.04
C ARG A 72 -3.82 -9.61 -25.53
N ASN A 73 -3.87 -10.85 -25.03
CA ASN A 73 -4.88 -11.84 -25.39
C ASN A 73 -6.13 -11.71 -24.51
N GLY A 74 -6.09 -10.82 -23.50
CA GLY A 74 -7.13 -10.66 -22.50
C GLY A 74 -7.05 -11.68 -21.35
N ALA A 75 -5.96 -12.45 -21.24
CA ALA A 75 -5.73 -13.30 -20.08
C ALA A 75 -5.43 -12.41 -18.86
N VAL A 76 -5.94 -12.83 -17.71
CA VAL A 76 -5.88 -12.05 -16.47
C VAL A 76 -5.05 -12.81 -15.43
N LEU A 77 -4.14 -12.10 -14.77
CA LEU A 77 -3.36 -12.57 -13.62
C LEU A 77 -3.73 -11.70 -12.42
N GLU A 78 -4.13 -12.33 -11.31
CA GLU A 78 -4.52 -11.66 -10.08
C GLU A 78 -3.78 -12.24 -8.87
N PHE A 79 -3.35 -11.35 -7.98
CA PHE A 79 -2.77 -11.73 -6.70
C PHE A 79 -2.96 -10.62 -5.67
N PRO A 80 -3.11 -10.95 -4.38
CA PRO A 80 -3.19 -9.94 -3.33
C PRO A 80 -1.83 -9.28 -3.10
N LEU A 81 -1.83 -8.05 -2.58
CA LEU A 81 -0.60 -7.36 -2.18
C LEU A 81 0.15 -8.14 -1.08
N SER A 82 -0.60 -8.80 -0.18
CA SER A 82 -0.08 -9.66 0.88
C SER A 82 0.70 -10.88 0.40
N ASP A 83 0.67 -11.25 -0.89
CA ASP A 83 1.53 -12.30 -1.46
C ASP A 83 3.04 -11.98 -1.35
N PHE A 84 3.40 -10.72 -1.10
CA PHE A 84 4.78 -10.32 -0.80
C PHE A 84 4.91 -9.82 0.64
N SER A 85 4.11 -8.82 1.02
CA SER A 85 4.03 -8.29 2.38
C SER A 85 2.79 -7.39 2.51
N PRO A 86 2.06 -7.43 3.63
CA PRO A 86 1.06 -6.40 3.90
C PRO A 86 1.71 -5.01 4.08
N VAL A 87 0.93 -3.92 3.87
CA VAL A 87 1.39 -2.54 4.14
C VAL A 87 1.48 -2.31 5.64
N GLN A 88 2.62 -1.84 6.11
CA GLN A 88 2.77 -1.44 7.51
C GLN A 88 2.04 -0.12 7.77
N PRO A 89 1.34 0.02 8.91
CA PRO A 89 0.68 1.28 9.27
C PRO A 89 1.71 2.40 9.52
N VAL A 90 1.25 3.65 9.50
CA VAL A 90 2.12 4.81 9.70
C VAL A 90 2.73 4.77 11.09
N LEU A 91 4.06 4.90 11.17
CA LEU A 91 4.77 4.88 12.44
C LEU A 91 4.46 6.16 13.23
N LYS A 92 3.53 6.07 14.18
CA LYS A 92 3.23 7.14 15.14
C LYS A 92 4.46 7.37 16.03
N ARG A 93 5.12 8.53 15.89
CA ARG A 93 6.29 8.89 16.72
C ARG A 93 5.83 9.47 18.05
N THR A 94 5.90 8.68 19.13
CA THR A 94 5.75 9.20 20.51
C THR A 94 7.13 9.57 21.08
N LEU A 95 7.51 10.85 21.05
CA LEU A 95 8.76 11.32 21.69
C LEU A 95 8.56 11.44 23.22
N THR A 96 8.91 10.39 23.95
CA THR A 96 8.58 10.12 25.37
C THR A 96 9.32 10.97 26.42
N LYS A 97 9.53 12.27 26.20
CA LYS A 97 9.92 13.17 27.31
C LYS A 97 9.37 14.58 27.25
N LEU A 98 8.75 14.97 26.14
CA LEU A 98 8.33 16.35 25.85
C LEU A 98 6.94 16.41 25.19
N ALA A 99 6.07 15.42 25.47
CA ALA A 99 4.71 15.36 24.91
C ALA A 99 3.91 16.66 25.14
N PHE A 100 4.16 17.36 26.26
CA PHE A 100 3.51 18.64 26.58
C PHE A 100 3.99 19.84 25.73
N MET A 101 5.12 19.73 25.02
CA MET A 101 5.71 20.82 24.22
C MET A 101 5.44 20.71 22.72
N GLN A 102 4.82 19.64 22.24
CA GLN A 102 4.65 19.37 20.81
C GLN A 102 3.17 19.20 20.44
N LYS A 103 2.49 20.33 20.18
CA LYS A 103 1.14 20.35 19.57
C LYS A 103 1.11 19.92 18.09
N HIS A 104 2.26 19.57 17.51
CA HIS A 104 2.43 19.34 16.06
C HIS A 104 3.41 18.19 15.74
N ALA A 105 3.35 17.07 16.45
CA ALA A 105 4.07 15.87 16.01
C ALA A 105 3.37 15.29 14.77
N LYS A 106 3.75 15.77 13.58
CA LYS A 106 3.27 15.21 12.31
C LYS A 106 3.91 13.83 12.12
N SER A 107 3.09 12.79 12.00
CA SER A 107 3.52 11.50 11.48
C SER A 107 4.05 11.69 10.05
N GLU A 108 5.04 10.90 9.68
CA GLU A 108 5.68 10.98 8.36
C GLU A 108 5.37 9.68 7.62
N THR A 109 4.70 9.79 6.48
CA THR A 109 4.39 8.65 5.61
C THR A 109 5.68 8.11 5.01
N ILE A 110 6.04 6.87 5.34
CA ILE A 110 7.24 6.20 4.81
C ILE A 110 6.81 5.23 3.70
N LEU A 111 7.23 5.52 2.47
CA LEU A 111 7.01 4.64 1.31
C LEU A 111 7.88 3.39 1.41
N GLN A 112 7.24 2.22 1.41
CA GLN A 112 7.89 0.92 1.29
C GLN A 112 7.99 0.51 -0.17
N TYR A 113 9.15 -0.03 -0.56
CA TYR A 113 9.36 -0.54 -1.91
C TYR A 113 8.87 -1.98 -2.04
N TYR A 114 8.07 -2.23 -3.07
CA TYR A 114 7.49 -3.52 -3.42
C TYR A 114 8.09 -4.04 -4.72
N CYS A 115 8.39 -5.35 -4.74
CA CYS A 115 9.02 -6.02 -5.87
C CYS A 115 8.37 -7.40 -6.06
N PHE A 116 7.70 -7.59 -7.19
CA PHE A 116 6.94 -8.77 -7.56
C PHE A 116 7.55 -9.42 -8.81
N PRO A 117 8.45 -10.41 -8.66
CA PRO A 117 8.95 -11.18 -9.79
C PRO A 117 7.80 -12.00 -10.39
N LEU A 118 7.36 -11.69 -11.61
CA LEU A 118 6.17 -12.31 -12.18
C LEU A 118 6.37 -13.79 -12.56
N GLU A 119 7.62 -14.23 -12.68
CA GLU A 119 7.99 -15.64 -12.87
C GLU A 119 7.28 -16.58 -11.89
N ARG A 120 7.09 -16.15 -10.63
CA ARG A 120 6.47 -16.98 -9.58
C ARG A 120 5.05 -17.41 -9.91
N TYR A 121 4.37 -16.68 -10.79
CA TYR A 121 3.00 -16.95 -11.22
C TYR A 121 2.92 -17.75 -12.52
N ALA A 122 4.03 -17.90 -13.25
CA ALA A 122 4.05 -18.50 -14.59
C ALA A 122 3.57 -19.96 -14.60
N ALA A 123 3.97 -20.75 -13.59
CA ALA A 123 3.60 -22.16 -13.49
C ALA A 123 2.08 -22.36 -13.29
N ALA A 124 1.44 -21.44 -12.54
CA ALA A 124 0.01 -21.51 -12.30
C ALA A 124 -0.80 -20.91 -13.47
N HIS A 125 -0.20 -20.02 -14.29
CA HIS A 125 -0.90 -19.26 -15.33
C HIS A 125 -0.18 -19.40 -16.70
N PRO A 126 -0.12 -20.62 -17.27
CA PRO A 126 0.62 -20.87 -18.52
C PRO A 126 0.03 -20.18 -19.75
N GLY A 127 -1.20 -19.67 -19.68
CA GLY A 127 -1.87 -18.94 -20.76
C GLY A 127 -1.63 -17.43 -20.76
N PHE A 128 -0.91 -16.90 -19.77
CA PHE A 128 -0.65 -15.47 -19.64
C PHE A 128 0.65 -15.09 -20.35
N GLU A 129 0.60 -14.13 -21.28
CA GLU A 129 1.77 -13.60 -21.98
C GLU A 129 2.47 -12.49 -21.16
N PHE A 130 3.44 -12.87 -20.34
CA PHE A 130 4.18 -11.95 -19.48
C PHE A 130 4.95 -10.84 -20.22
N ASP A 131 5.38 -11.08 -21.46
CA ASP A 131 6.07 -10.08 -22.29
C ASP A 131 5.12 -9.01 -22.88
N HIS A 132 3.80 -9.25 -22.85
CA HIS A 132 2.80 -8.40 -23.50
C HIS A 132 1.68 -7.99 -22.53
N ILE A 133 2.07 -7.49 -21.36
CA ILE A 133 1.13 -6.90 -20.40
C ILE A 133 0.62 -5.57 -20.95
N THR A 134 -0.71 -5.42 -20.99
CA THR A 134 -1.39 -4.25 -21.55
C THR A 134 -2.07 -3.39 -20.50
N SER A 135 -2.37 -3.94 -19.32
CA SER A 135 -2.96 -3.20 -18.21
C SER A 135 -2.46 -3.69 -16.85
N LEU A 136 -2.42 -2.75 -15.92
CA LEU A 136 -2.20 -2.96 -14.49
C LEU A 136 -3.29 -2.20 -13.74
N SER A 137 -3.97 -2.89 -12.82
CA SER A 137 -5.03 -2.35 -12.00
C SER A 137 -4.79 -2.68 -10.53
N PHE A 138 -5.02 -1.68 -9.67
CA PHE A 138 -5.13 -1.85 -8.23
C PHE A 138 -6.63 -1.93 -7.87
N ILE A 139 -7.06 -3.04 -7.29
CA ILE A 139 -8.46 -3.33 -6.99
C ILE A 139 -8.64 -3.35 -5.48
N PHE A 140 -9.19 -2.27 -4.94
CA PHE A 140 -9.48 -2.12 -3.50
C PHE A 140 -10.71 -2.95 -3.12
N ASN A 141 -10.51 -4.25 -2.88
CA ASN A 141 -11.59 -5.22 -2.60
C ASN A 141 -11.37 -6.08 -1.35
N ILE A 142 -10.24 -5.95 -0.66
CA ILE A 142 -9.90 -6.78 0.52
C ILE A 142 -10.14 -5.98 1.79
N THR A 143 -9.36 -4.93 2.04
CA THR A 143 -9.57 -4.06 3.21
C THR A 143 -10.80 -3.16 3.00
N PRO A 144 -11.73 -3.05 3.98
CA PRO A 144 -12.96 -2.26 3.83
C PRO A 144 -12.72 -0.77 3.57
N GLU A 145 -11.72 -0.20 4.23
CA GLU A 145 -11.35 1.21 4.09
C GLU A 145 -9.86 1.44 4.35
N GLY A 146 -9.33 2.49 3.75
CA GLY A 146 -7.93 2.88 3.91
C GLY A 146 -7.52 3.87 2.84
N VAL A 147 -6.48 4.66 3.14
CA VAL A 147 -5.89 5.60 2.20
C VAL A 147 -4.45 5.16 1.93
N VAL A 148 -4.10 5.07 0.65
CA VAL A 148 -2.75 4.67 0.23
C VAL A 148 -2.13 5.68 -0.72
N VAL A 149 -0.82 5.86 -0.60
CA VAL A 149 0.00 6.62 -1.54
C VAL A 149 0.81 5.64 -2.36
N ILE A 150 0.65 5.68 -3.69
CA ILE A 150 1.37 4.84 -4.64
C ILE A 150 2.30 5.72 -5.48
N ASN A 151 3.55 5.31 -5.64
CA ASN A 151 4.53 5.98 -6.47
C ASN A 151 5.48 5.00 -7.17
N ASN A 152 6.26 5.48 -8.14
CA ASN A 152 7.34 4.73 -8.82
C ASN A 152 6.89 3.38 -9.39
N ILE A 153 5.74 3.35 -10.06
CA ILE A 153 5.22 2.14 -10.70
C ILE A 153 6.07 1.80 -11.92
N GLY A 154 6.55 0.56 -11.98
CA GLY A 154 7.35 0.03 -13.09
C GLY A 154 7.08 -1.45 -13.33
N LEU A 155 7.36 -1.91 -14.55
CA LEU A 155 7.20 -3.30 -14.99
C LEU A 155 8.50 -3.80 -15.65
#